data_AF-A0A2K3JTT4-F1
#
_entry.id   AF-A0A2K3JTT4-F1
#
_cell.length_a   1.000
_cell.length_b   1.000
_cell.length_c   1.000
_cell.angle_alpha   90.00
_cell.angle_beta   90.00
_cell.angle_gamma   90.00
#
_symmetry.space_group_name_H-M   'P 1'
#
loop_
_entity.id
_entity.type
_entity.pdbx_description
1 polymer ?
#
loop_
_entity_poly.entity_id
_entity_poly.type
_entity_poly.pdbx_seq_one_letter_code
_entity_poly.pdbx_strand_id
1 'polypeptide(L)'
;MPHLLTASEQLGANEQSVETDSEMVDAHFDEVMTEIFVIDNLTDNDWRQPIVNYLENPTGITERKVKYRALSYTIMGNELFKKTPEGVLLKCLSENEAYVAMSNAHSGACGAHQAGHKMKWLLFR
;
A
#
# COMPACT_ATOMS: atom_id res chain seq x y z
N MET A 1 -38.55 -48.20 12.99
CA MET A 1 -37.20 -48.63 12.58
C MET A 1 -37.14 -48.60 11.05
N PRO A 2 -36.14 -47.96 10.42
CA PRO A 2 -36.13 -46.52 10.21
C PRO A 2 -36.25 -46.09 8.73
N HIS A 3 -36.44 -44.78 8.59
CA HIS A 3 -36.70 -43.95 7.43
C HIS A 3 -35.39 -43.68 6.65
N LEU A 4 -35.38 -43.89 5.32
CA LEU A 4 -34.25 -43.52 4.45
C LEU A 4 -34.61 -42.24 3.69
N LEU A 5 -34.14 -41.09 4.21
CA LEU A 5 -34.11 -39.84 3.46
C LEU A 5 -32.89 -39.84 2.55
N THR A 6 -33.11 -39.46 1.29
CA THR A 6 -32.10 -39.27 0.25
C THR A 6 -31.11 -38.17 0.62
N ALA A 7 -29.81 -38.46 0.50
CA ALA A 7 -28.70 -37.56 0.80
C ALA A 7 -28.47 -36.51 -0.31
N SER A 8 -29.48 -35.69 -0.61
CA SER A 8 -29.37 -34.62 -1.62
C SER A 8 -29.59 -33.21 -1.08
N GLU A 9 -29.61 -33.00 0.24
CA GLU A 9 -29.97 -31.70 0.84
C GLU A 9 -28.94 -31.09 1.82
N GLN A 10 -27.65 -31.46 1.76
CA GLN A 10 -26.65 -30.90 2.70
C GLN A 10 -25.32 -30.46 2.06
N LEU A 11 -25.33 -29.80 0.89
CA LEU A 11 -24.14 -29.10 0.36
C LEU A 11 -24.34 -27.58 0.21
N GLY A 12 -25.24 -26.99 1.00
CA GLY A 12 -25.55 -25.56 0.92
C GLY A 12 -24.88 -24.68 1.99
N ALA A 13 -23.81 -25.13 2.65
CA ALA A 13 -23.21 -24.36 3.74
C ALA A 13 -21.68 -24.51 3.79
N ASN A 14 -20.94 -23.84 2.89
CA ASN A 14 -19.55 -23.44 3.17
C ASN A 14 -18.94 -22.44 2.15
N GLU A 15 -19.73 -21.58 1.51
CA GLU A 15 -19.16 -20.54 0.62
C GLU A 15 -19.09 -19.17 1.33
N GLN A 16 -20.10 -18.85 2.16
CA GLN A 16 -20.16 -17.58 2.89
C GLN A 16 -19.06 -17.39 3.95
N SER A 17 -18.61 -18.47 4.60
CA SER A 17 -17.62 -18.45 5.70
C SER A 17 -16.19 -18.21 5.22
N VAL A 18 -15.86 -18.67 4.01
CA VAL A 18 -14.52 -18.52 3.43
C VAL A 18 -14.32 -17.10 2.88
N GLU A 19 -15.37 -16.49 2.32
CA GLU A 19 -15.36 -15.08 1.89
C GLU A 19 -15.22 -14.12 3.07
N THR A 20 -15.95 -14.33 4.17
CA THR A 20 -15.90 -13.42 5.33
C THR A 20 -14.55 -13.41 6.06
N ASP A 21 -13.88 -14.56 6.13
CA ASP A 21 -12.55 -14.64 6.75
C ASP A 21 -11.52 -13.91 5.88
N SER A 22 -11.53 -14.15 4.56
CA SER A 22 -10.61 -13.49 3.62
C SER A 22 -10.81 -11.97 3.57
N GLU A 23 -12.05 -11.49 3.55
CA GLU A 23 -12.37 -10.06 3.60
C GLU A 23 -11.91 -9.40 4.91
N MET A 24 -12.00 -10.09 6.05
CA MET A 24 -11.46 -9.60 7.32
C MET A 24 -9.92 -9.53 7.31
N VAL A 25 -9.24 -10.52 6.71
CA VAL A 25 -7.77 -10.48 6.62
C VAL A 25 -7.31 -9.35 5.69
N ASP A 26 -8.02 -9.12 4.59
CA ASP A 26 -7.73 -8.04 3.64
C ASP A 26 -7.97 -6.65 4.26
N ALA A 27 -9.09 -6.46 4.97
CA ALA A 27 -9.38 -5.20 5.65
C ALA A 27 -8.39 -4.90 6.78
N HIS A 28 -8.00 -5.93 7.55
CA HIS A 28 -6.97 -5.80 8.57
C HIS A 28 -5.61 -5.47 7.96
N PHE A 29 -5.28 -6.07 6.81
CA PHE A 29 -4.06 -5.78 6.08
C PHE A 29 -4.03 -4.33 5.55
N ASP A 30 -5.16 -3.84 5.01
CA ASP A 30 -5.30 -2.46 4.55
C ASP A 30 -5.19 -1.44 5.69
N GLU A 31 -5.76 -1.74 6.86
CA GLU A 31 -5.62 -0.91 8.07
C GLU A 31 -4.16 -0.84 8.53
N VAL A 32 -3.49 -2.00 8.64
CA VAL A 32 -2.06 -2.09 9.03
C VAL A 32 -1.17 -1.38 8.02
N MET A 33 -1.42 -1.55 6.72
CA MET A 33 -0.69 -0.86 5.68
C MET A 33 -0.87 0.66 5.80
N THR A 34 -2.10 1.12 6.06
CA THR A 34 -2.40 2.55 6.26
C THR A 34 -1.63 3.13 7.44
N GLU A 35 -1.55 2.44 8.58
CA GLU A 35 -0.79 2.90 9.75
C GLU A 35 0.73 2.95 9.50
N ILE A 36 1.27 2.05 8.66
CA ILE A 36 2.70 2.05 8.33
C ILE A 36 3.10 3.29 7.52
N PHE A 37 2.20 3.82 6.70
CA PHE A 37 2.52 4.90 5.76
C PHE A 37 2.50 6.31 6.37
N VAL A 38 2.10 6.45 7.63
CA VAL A 38 1.96 7.75 8.27
C VAL A 38 3.31 8.35 8.65
N ILE A 39 3.41 9.67 8.53
CA ILE A 39 4.60 10.46 8.82
C ILE A 39 5.03 10.35 10.28
N ASP A 40 4.09 10.18 11.21
CA ASP A 40 4.41 10.06 12.64
C ASP A 40 5.26 8.81 12.98
N ASN A 41 5.27 7.80 12.10
CA ASN A 41 6.01 6.56 12.28
C ASN A 41 7.36 6.54 11.55
N LEU A 42 7.81 7.68 11.01
CA LEU A 42 9.11 7.76 10.34
C LEU A 42 10.27 7.53 11.31
N THR A 43 11.18 6.65 10.92
CA THR A 43 12.43 6.43 11.66
C THR A 43 13.45 7.52 11.35
N ASP A 44 14.39 7.78 12.25
CA ASP A 44 15.45 8.78 12.05
C ASP A 44 16.31 8.55 10.79
N ASN A 45 16.40 7.31 10.32
CA ASN A 45 17.15 6.93 9.12
C ASN A 45 16.30 7.00 7.82
N ASP A 46 15.01 7.33 7.92
CA ASP A 46 14.14 7.43 6.75
C ASP A 46 14.51 8.67 5.92
N TRP A 47 14.71 8.45 4.62
CA TRP A 47 15.07 9.51 3.69
C TRP A 47 14.01 10.61 3.57
N ARG A 48 12.75 10.32 3.94
CA ARG A 48 11.62 11.26 3.97
C ARG A 48 11.73 12.27 5.11
N GLN A 49 12.37 11.91 6.23
CA GLN A 49 12.46 12.73 7.44
C GLN A 49 12.94 14.17 7.19
N PRO A 50 14.07 14.43 6.51
CA PRO A 50 14.53 15.80 6.29
C PRO A 50 13.55 16.62 5.42
N ILE A 51 12.78 15.97 4.55
CA ILE A 51 11.78 16.64 3.70
C ILE A 51 10.55 16.99 4.53
N VAL A 52 10.03 16.04 5.31
CA VAL A 52 8.91 16.25 6.23
C VAL A 52 9.22 17.38 7.21
N ASN A 53 10.35 17.29 7.92
CA ASN A 53 10.76 18.31 8.89
C ASN A 53 10.78 19.72 8.29
N TYR A 54 11.23 19.83 7.03
CA TYR A 54 11.27 21.12 6.35
C TYR A 54 9.88 21.60 5.91
N LEU A 55 8.99 20.69 5.47
CA LEU A 55 7.63 21.04 5.08
C LEU A 55 6.77 21.47 6.28
N GLU A 56 6.96 20.85 7.44
CA GLU A 56 6.28 21.22 8.69
C GLU A 56 6.84 22.49 9.32
N ASN A 57 8.16 22.66 9.28
CA ASN A 57 8.82 23.86 9.80
C ASN A 57 9.84 24.45 8.81
N PRO A 58 9.39 25.25 7.84
CA PRO A 58 10.24 25.79 6.77
C PRO A 58 11.19 26.91 7.24
N THR A 59 11.07 27.36 8.50
CA THR A 59 11.78 28.53 9.03
C THR A 59 13.20 28.22 9.53
N GLY A 60 13.56 26.94 9.67
CA GLY A 60 14.85 26.50 10.21
C GLY A 60 16.06 26.64 9.29
N ILE A 61 17.25 26.45 9.89
CA ILE A 61 18.49 26.22 9.15
C ILE A 61 18.40 24.80 8.56
N THR A 62 18.10 24.74 7.27
CA THR A 62 18.02 23.49 6.52
C THR A 62 18.93 23.59 5.30
N GLU A 63 19.58 22.49 4.95
CA GLU A 63 20.41 22.41 3.75
C GLU A 63 19.65 22.83 2.50
N ARG A 64 20.28 23.65 1.66
CA ARG A 64 19.70 24.12 0.40
C ARG A 64 19.19 22.97 -0.49
N LYS A 65 19.88 21.82 -0.48
CA LYS A 65 19.48 20.62 -1.23
C LYS A 65 18.13 20.07 -0.79
N VAL A 66 17.87 20.04 0.52
CA VAL A 66 16.58 19.58 1.08
C VAL A 66 15.47 20.56 0.70
N LYS A 67 15.73 21.88 0.81
CA LYS A 67 14.76 22.91 0.40
C LYS A 67 14.32 22.73 -1.05
N TYR A 68 15.27 22.53 -1.97
CA TYR A 68 14.96 22.30 -3.38
C TYR A 68 14.20 20.99 -3.61
N ARG A 69 14.59 19.90 -2.94
CA ARG A 69 13.85 18.63 -3.04
C ARG A 69 12.40 18.81 -2.60
N ALA A 70 12.17 19.48 -1.47
CA ALA A 70 10.85 19.65 -0.88
C ALA A 70 9.84 20.37 -1.78
N LEU A 71 10.29 21.20 -2.73
CA LEU A 71 9.41 21.84 -3.72
C LEU A 71 8.56 20.82 -4.51
N SER A 72 9.10 19.62 -4.75
CA SER A 72 8.41 18.54 -5.44
C SER A 72 7.48 17.72 -4.55
N TYR A 73 7.34 18.02 -3.27
CA TYR A 73 6.55 17.22 -2.33
C TYR A 73 5.42 18.01 -1.68
N THR A 74 4.49 17.29 -1.06
CA THR A 74 3.42 17.84 -0.22
C THR A 74 3.03 16.82 0.85
N ILE A 75 2.58 17.29 2.01
CA ILE A 75 1.98 16.46 3.05
C ILE A 75 0.46 16.57 2.92
N MET A 76 -0.24 15.44 2.97
CA MET A 76 -1.70 15.37 3.00
C MET A 76 -2.13 14.19 3.86
N GLY A 77 -3.07 14.39 4.78
CA GLY A 77 -3.60 13.29 5.59
C GLY A 77 -2.54 12.51 6.37
N ASN A 78 -1.50 13.20 6.86
CA ASN A 78 -0.34 12.60 7.53
C ASN A 78 0.55 11.70 6.66
N GLU A 79 0.50 11.87 5.34
CA GLU A 79 1.31 11.09 4.39
C GLU A 79 2.08 12.02 3.46
N LEU A 80 3.26 11.58 3.02
CA LEU A 80 4.10 12.35 2.10
C LEU A 80 3.85 11.93 0.65
N PHE A 81 3.61 12.91 -0.22
CA PHE A 81 3.41 12.71 -1.65
C PHE A 81 4.43 13.48 -2.48
N LYS A 82 4.85 12.89 -3.59
CA LYS A 82 5.63 13.54 -4.64
C LYS A 82 4.70 14.00 -5.77
N LYS A 83 4.83 15.27 -6.15
CA LYS A 83 4.19 15.90 -7.31
C LYS A 83 4.98 15.56 -8.58
N THR A 84 4.32 14.96 -9.57
CA THR A 84 4.89 14.84 -10.91
C THR A 84 4.69 16.14 -11.70
N PRO A 85 5.46 16.37 -12.78
CA PRO A 85 5.24 17.51 -13.68
C PRO A 85 3.81 17.56 -14.26
N GLU A 86 3.17 16.41 -14.42
CA GLU A 86 1.79 16.24 -14.90
C GLU A 86 0.74 16.51 -13.81
N GLY A 87 1.17 16.81 -12.58
CA GLY A 87 0.28 17.09 -11.46
C GLY A 87 -0.24 15.86 -10.72
N VAL A 88 0.28 14.66 -11.04
CA VAL A 88 -0.09 13.42 -10.32
C VAL A 88 0.63 13.38 -8.97
N LEU A 89 -0.06 12.89 -7.95
CA LEU A 89 0.49 12.70 -6.61
C LEU A 89 0.83 11.22 -6.41
N LEU A 90 2.11 10.95 -6.19
CA LEU A 90 2.62 9.62 -5.93
C LEU A 90 2.98 9.50 -4.45
N LYS A 91 2.49 8.46 -3.79
CA LYS A 91 2.77 8.18 -2.38
C LYS A 91 4.25 7.83 -2.19
N CYS A 92 4.89 8.47 -1.21
CA CYS A 92 6.30 8.24 -0.89
C CYS A 92 6.42 7.11 0.13
N LEU A 93 7.21 6.09 -0.21
CA LEU A 93 7.42 4.92 0.63
C LEU A 93 8.78 4.97 1.34
N SER A 94 8.86 4.40 2.55
CA SER A 94 10.14 3.96 3.12
C SER A 94 10.74 2.85 2.26
N GLU A 95 12.02 2.56 2.49
CA GLU A 95 12.68 1.43 1.84
C GLU A 95 12.00 0.09 2.16
N ASN A 96 11.59 -0.11 3.42
CA ASN A 96 10.87 -1.30 3.85
C ASN A 96 9.48 -1.39 3.21
N GLU A 97 8.71 -0.29 3.22
CA GLU A 97 7.40 -0.21 2.56
C GLU A 97 7.51 -0.51 1.06
N ALA A 98 8.53 0.04 0.38
CA ALA A 98 8.77 -0.23 -1.02
C ALA A 98 9.10 -1.69 -1.27
N TYR A 99 9.91 -2.32 -0.40
CA TYR A 99 10.21 -3.75 -0.47
C TYR A 99 8.95 -4.61 -0.34
N VAL A 100 8.10 -4.32 0.64
CA VAL A 100 6.83 -5.03 0.85
C VAL A 100 5.89 -4.83 -0.35
N ALA A 101 5.72 -3.60 -0.81
CA ALA A 101 4.87 -3.30 -1.97
C ALA A 101 5.35 -4.02 -3.24
N MET A 102 6.67 -4.08 -3.47
CA MET A 102 7.24 -4.83 -4.58
C MET A 102 7.06 -6.34 -4.44
N SER A 103 7.29 -6.89 -3.24
CA SER A 103 7.10 -8.31 -2.95
C SER A 103 5.65 -8.74 -3.18
N ASN A 104 4.70 -7.93 -2.71
CA ASN A 104 3.26 -8.17 -2.90
C ASN A 104 2.88 -8.09 -4.37
N ALA A 105 3.37 -7.08 -5.12
CA ALA A 105 3.12 -6.98 -6.55
C ALA A 105 3.68 -8.20 -7.32
N HIS A 106 4.85 -8.70 -6.93
CA HIS A 106 5.44 -9.90 -7.53
C HIS A 106 4.66 -11.18 -7.18
N SER A 107 4.23 -11.31 -5.93
CA SER A 107 3.50 -12.50 -5.42
C SER A 107 2.06 -12.55 -5.93
N GLY A 108 1.38 -11.40 -6.00
CA GLY A 108 0.04 -11.27 -6.59
C GLY A 108 0.02 -11.51 -8.10
N ALA A 109 1.13 -11.21 -8.80
CA ALA A 109 1.31 -11.60 -10.21
C ALA A 109 1.52 -13.11 -10.40
N CYS A 110 1.89 -13.84 -9.34
CA CYS A 110 2.17 -15.27 -9.36
C CYS A 110 0.96 -16.13 -8.96
N GLY A 111 -0.11 -15.54 -8.42
CA GLY A 111 -1.33 -16.26 -8.02
C GLY A 111 -2.29 -16.59 -9.17
N ALA A 112 -2.18 -15.90 -10.31
CA ALA A 112 -2.99 -16.19 -11.50
C ALA A 112 -2.07 -16.40 -12.70
N HIS A 113 -1.89 -17.67 -13.03
CA HIS A 113 -1.60 -18.24 -14.34
C HIS A 113 -2.16 -17.41 -15.53
N GLN A 114 -1.58 -16.26 -15.85
CA GLN A 114 -1.83 -15.46 -17.06
C GLN A 114 -0.52 -14.74 -17.45
N ALA A 115 0.54 -15.53 -17.57
CA ALA A 115 1.74 -15.12 -18.27
C ALA A 115 1.39 -14.73 -19.71
N GLY A 116 1.77 -13.52 -20.15
CA GLY A 116 2.01 -13.28 -21.57
C GLY A 116 1.78 -11.87 -22.10
N HIS A 117 0.73 -11.13 -21.67
CA HIS A 117 0.28 -10.02 -22.54
C HIS A 117 -0.20 -8.71 -21.89
N LYS A 118 0.14 -8.42 -20.63
CA LYS A 118 -0.21 -7.13 -20.00
C LYS A 118 0.86 -6.46 -19.14
N MET A 119 2.15 -6.72 -19.38
CA MET A 119 3.23 -5.91 -18.79
C MET A 119 3.64 -4.74 -19.71
N LYS A 120 2.72 -3.81 -20.00
CA LYS A 120 3.07 -2.55 -20.69
C LYS A 120 2.77 -1.27 -19.89
N TRP A 121 1.99 -1.31 -18.81
CA TRP A 121 1.38 -0.06 -18.30
C TRP A 121 1.71 0.36 -16.86
N LEU A 122 2.63 -0.30 -16.16
CA LEU A 122 2.99 0.07 -14.78
C LEU A 122 4.40 0.62 -14.63
N LEU A 123 4.93 1.28 -15.66
CA LEU A 123 6.12 2.12 -15.54
C LEU A 123 5.93 3.34 -16.43
N PHE A 124 5.35 4.40 -15.87
CA PHE A 124 5.45 5.73 -16.49
C PHE A 124 6.93 6.16 -16.45
N ARG A 125 7.47 6.38 -17.65
CA ARG A 125 8.79 6.97 -17.95
C ARG A 125 8.68 8.49 -18.00
#